data_AF-A0A1G2PTD6-F1
#
_entry.id   AF-A0A1G2PTD6-F1
#
_cell.length_a   1.000
_cell.length_b   1.000
_cell.length_c   1.000
_cell.angle_alpha   90.00
_cell.angle_beta   90.00
_cell.angle_gamma   90.00
#
_symmetry.space_group_name_H-M   'P 1'
#
loop_
_entity.id
_entity.type
_entity.pdbx_description
1 polymer ?
#
loop_
_entity_poly.entity_id
_entity_poly.type
_entity_poly.pdbx_seq_one_letter_code
_entity_poly.pdbx_strand_id
1 'polypeptide(L)'
;MIQLLNLLKSKFAVSVLIILLFSIGFIVINAISRPPQTTNLPPGYLDNENSDRDSDGLTDAIEKIYGTNPDNSDTDGDGVSDRQEIANNTDPLKFGSSSLQENEALNKNLTVQYFSWLAESKHISSQTLDNQLVKEFIETKELDKPILSPVPQNTLNIKESLTSQEQRAYLSALDGTKLPLSLYLYTQEETSYINTENISIAPMNLQELITAVNAAYTTLDGLVIPADNSQQHSLWLSQLLTLKNELVTAQNTSPNDPVLKEKTRLVAETLSEELLPFNPDADVFWDPEAFNK
;
A
#
# COMPACT_ATOMS: atom_id res chain seq x y z
N MET A 1 -6.33 45.25 38.41
CA MET A 1 -7.72 44.92 37.99
C MET A 1 -7.93 45.10 36.48
N ILE A 2 -7.45 46.18 35.84
CA ILE A 2 -7.59 46.39 34.38
C ILE A 2 -6.73 45.42 33.54
N GLN A 3 -5.54 45.00 34.00
CA GLN A 3 -4.74 43.96 33.31
C GLN A 3 -5.32 42.54 33.41
N LEU A 4 -6.05 42.23 34.49
CA LEU A 4 -6.71 40.92 34.65
C LEU A 4 -7.95 40.78 33.75
N LEU A 5 -8.62 41.90 33.45
CA LEU A 5 -9.78 41.94 32.56
C LEU A 5 -9.41 41.71 31.08
N ASN A 6 -8.21 42.13 30.64
CA ASN A 6 -7.73 41.88 29.28
C ASN A 6 -7.26 40.43 29.07
N LEU A 7 -6.75 39.78 30.13
CA LEU A 7 -6.40 38.35 30.12
C LEU A 7 -7.64 37.44 30.06
N LEU A 8 -8.76 37.84 30.66
CA LEU A 8 -10.02 37.09 30.60
C LEU A 8 -10.75 37.24 29.25
N LYS A 9 -10.65 38.40 28.58
CA LYS A 9 -11.22 38.59 27.22
C LYS A 9 -10.47 37.79 26.14
N SER A 10 -9.16 37.61 26.29
CA SER A 10 -8.33 36.84 25.35
C SER A 10 -8.59 35.33 25.43
N LYS A 11 -8.69 34.76 26.64
CA LYS A 11 -8.90 33.31 26.79
C LYS A 11 -10.31 32.86 26.38
N PHE A 12 -11.33 33.70 26.60
CA PHE A 12 -12.70 33.37 26.18
C PHE A 12 -12.90 33.49 24.65
N ALA A 13 -12.22 34.43 23.99
CA ALA A 13 -12.27 34.57 22.53
C ALA A 13 -11.57 33.41 21.80
N VAL A 14 -10.45 32.91 22.35
CA VAL A 14 -9.71 31.78 21.75
C VAL A 14 -10.46 30.46 21.95
N SER A 15 -11.10 30.22 23.10
CA SER A 15 -11.91 29.00 23.31
C SER A 15 -13.19 28.98 22.47
N VAL A 16 -13.84 30.12 22.22
CA VAL A 16 -15.03 30.19 21.34
C VAL A 16 -14.65 30.04 19.86
N LEU A 17 -13.46 30.49 19.44
CA LEU A 17 -12.95 30.29 18.09
C LEU A 17 -12.59 28.82 17.82
N ILE A 18 -12.00 28.11 18.80
CA ILE A 18 -11.68 26.68 18.70
C ILE A 18 -12.97 25.84 18.63
N ILE A 19 -14.00 26.18 19.40
CA ILE A 19 -15.28 25.45 19.35
C ILE A 19 -16.04 25.73 18.04
N LEU A 20 -15.97 26.94 17.48
CA LEU A 20 -16.55 27.25 16.15
C LEU A 20 -15.80 26.56 14.99
N LEU A 21 -14.47 26.41 15.08
CA LEU A 21 -13.68 25.66 14.09
C LEU A 21 -13.94 24.14 14.18
N PHE A 22 -14.15 23.59 15.38
CA PHE A 22 -14.57 22.18 15.54
C PHE A 22 -16.04 21.94 15.15
N SER A 23 -16.91 22.96 15.22
CA SER A 23 -18.32 22.84 14.81
C SER A 23 -18.52 22.90 13.30
N ILE A 24 -17.64 23.62 12.57
CA ILE A 24 -17.67 23.69 11.10
C ILE A 24 -16.90 22.50 10.50
N GLY A 25 -15.89 21.96 11.19
CA GLY A 25 -15.17 20.74 10.79
C GLY A 25 -15.94 19.42 11.00
N PHE A 26 -17.01 19.41 11.81
CA PHE A 26 -17.78 18.19 12.07
C PHE A 26 -19.11 18.09 11.30
N ILE A 27 -19.54 19.18 10.64
CA ILE A 27 -20.73 19.21 9.77
C ILE A 27 -20.29 19.28 8.29
N VAL A 28 -19.37 18.39 7.89
CA VAL A 28 -19.19 17.96 6.49
C VAL A 28 -19.10 16.43 6.37
N ILE A 29 -19.26 15.67 7.46
CA ILE A 29 -19.14 14.19 7.42
C ILE A 29 -20.44 13.48 6.96
N ASN A 30 -21.57 14.16 6.76
CA ASN A 30 -22.85 13.48 6.48
C ASN A 30 -23.61 13.88 5.22
N ALA A 31 -22.98 14.49 4.21
CA ALA A 31 -23.71 14.83 2.97
C ALA A 31 -22.88 14.85 1.67
N ILE A 32 -21.88 13.96 1.53
CA ILE A 32 -21.51 13.52 0.18
C ILE A 32 -22.35 12.28 -0.08
N SER A 33 -23.45 12.47 -0.81
CA SER A 33 -24.15 11.39 -1.47
C SER A 33 -23.11 10.56 -2.21
N ARG A 34 -22.75 9.42 -1.64
CA ARG A 34 -21.80 8.47 -2.19
C ARG A 34 -22.25 8.21 -3.64
N PRO A 35 -21.45 8.52 -4.68
CA PRO A 35 -21.74 7.94 -5.98
C PRO A 35 -21.70 6.41 -5.81
N PRO A 36 -22.54 5.66 -6.55
CA PRO A 36 -22.57 4.22 -6.41
C PRO A 36 -21.17 3.66 -6.65
N GLN A 37 -20.60 3.02 -5.62
CA GLN A 37 -19.46 2.14 -5.76
C GLN A 37 -19.95 0.92 -6.54
N THR A 38 -19.79 0.95 -7.85
CA THR A 38 -19.80 -0.26 -8.69
C THR A 38 -18.54 -0.14 -9.53
N THR A 39 -17.39 -0.46 -8.95
CA THR A 39 -16.85 -1.82 -9.03
C THR A 39 -16.18 -2.23 -7.71
N ASN A 40 -16.61 -3.35 -7.13
CA ASN A 40 -15.91 -3.94 -5.99
C ASN A 40 -14.59 -4.61 -6.43
N LEU A 41 -13.92 -4.20 -7.50
CA LEU A 41 -12.76 -4.92 -8.04
C LEU A 41 -11.45 -4.28 -7.52
N PRO A 42 -10.42 -5.07 -7.13
CA PRO A 42 -9.13 -4.55 -6.71
C PRO A 42 -8.50 -3.62 -7.74
N PRO A 43 -7.79 -2.59 -7.29
CA PRO A 43 -7.07 -1.76 -8.24
C PRO A 43 -6.02 -2.52 -9.05
N GLY A 44 -6.13 -2.39 -10.38
CA GLY A 44 -5.38 -3.21 -11.35
C GLY A 44 -6.13 -4.46 -11.82
N TYR A 45 -7.46 -4.50 -11.69
CA TYR A 45 -8.23 -5.68 -12.05
C TYR A 45 -8.54 -5.79 -13.54
N LEU A 46 -7.60 -6.41 -14.26
CA LEU A 46 -7.81 -7.14 -15.52
C LEU A 46 -8.65 -6.39 -16.58
N ASP A 47 -8.50 -5.07 -16.68
CA ASP A 47 -9.48 -4.21 -17.36
C ASP A 47 -9.30 -4.15 -18.90
N ASN A 48 -8.47 -5.01 -19.49
CA ASN A 48 -8.36 -5.12 -20.95
C ASN A 48 -8.43 -6.52 -21.56
N GLU A 49 -8.64 -7.59 -20.78
CA GLU A 49 -8.72 -8.97 -21.30
C GLU A 49 -10.01 -9.66 -20.83
N ASN A 50 -11.18 -9.05 -21.09
CA ASN A 50 -12.48 -9.79 -21.12
C ASN A 50 -12.52 -10.86 -22.24
N SER A 51 -11.38 -11.17 -22.84
CA SER A 51 -11.21 -12.29 -23.73
C SER A 51 -11.27 -13.56 -22.89
N ASP A 52 -12.13 -14.47 -23.33
CA ASP A 52 -12.28 -15.83 -22.84
C ASP A 52 -12.30 -16.66 -24.13
N ARG A 53 -11.10 -16.95 -24.64
CA ARG A 53 -10.90 -17.37 -26.04
C ARG A 53 -11.45 -18.77 -26.31
N ASP A 54 -11.40 -19.65 -25.32
CA ASP A 54 -11.94 -21.00 -25.40
C ASP A 54 -13.35 -21.14 -24.77
N SER A 55 -13.86 -20.08 -24.14
CA SER A 55 -15.21 -20.01 -23.56
C SER A 55 -15.43 -21.01 -22.43
N ASP A 56 -14.39 -21.32 -21.66
CA ASP A 56 -14.49 -22.16 -20.45
C ASP A 56 -15.00 -21.36 -19.23
N GLY A 57 -15.02 -20.03 -19.34
CA GLY A 57 -15.46 -19.10 -18.31
C GLY A 57 -14.34 -18.53 -17.44
N LEU A 58 -13.07 -18.76 -17.79
CA LEU A 58 -11.91 -18.01 -17.33
C LEU A 58 -11.56 -16.95 -18.38
N THR A 59 -11.17 -15.76 -17.93
CA THR A 59 -10.55 -14.80 -18.84
C THR A 59 -9.11 -15.21 -19.13
N ASP A 60 -8.60 -14.92 -20.33
CA ASP A 60 -7.21 -15.13 -20.74
C ASP A 60 -6.18 -14.65 -19.68
N ALA A 61 -6.48 -13.55 -18.99
CA ALA A 61 -5.60 -13.00 -17.96
C ALA A 61 -5.57 -13.82 -16.66
N ILE A 62 -6.69 -14.46 -16.29
CA ILE A 62 -6.75 -15.43 -15.19
C ILE A 62 -6.03 -16.70 -15.61
N GLU A 63 -6.24 -17.18 -16.83
CA GLU A 63 -5.54 -18.36 -17.34
C GLU A 63 -4.03 -18.18 -17.32
N LYS A 64 -3.54 -17.00 -17.68
CA LYS A 64 -2.12 -16.65 -17.57
C LYS A 64 -1.59 -16.70 -16.14
N ILE A 65 -2.42 -16.41 -15.13
CA ILE A 65 -2.05 -16.53 -13.71
C ILE A 65 -1.92 -18.00 -13.31
N TYR A 66 -2.81 -18.85 -13.80
CA TYR A 66 -2.82 -20.30 -13.55
C TYR A 66 -1.90 -21.09 -14.49
N GLY A 67 -1.34 -20.46 -15.52
CA GLY A 67 -0.50 -21.10 -16.53
C GLY A 67 -1.26 -22.01 -17.50
N THR A 68 -2.58 -21.88 -17.57
CA THR A 68 -3.44 -22.64 -18.48
C THR A 68 -3.38 -22.07 -19.90
N ASN A 69 -3.88 -22.83 -20.87
CA ASN A 69 -3.84 -22.47 -22.27
C ASN A 69 -5.13 -21.76 -22.70
N PRO A 70 -5.08 -20.46 -23.03
CA PRO A 70 -6.27 -19.68 -23.35
C PRO A 70 -7.02 -20.05 -24.63
N ASP A 71 -6.49 -20.98 -25.41
CA ASP A 71 -7.17 -21.53 -26.57
C ASP A 71 -7.69 -22.97 -26.32
N ASN A 72 -7.70 -23.44 -25.06
CA ASN A 72 -8.04 -24.81 -24.70
C ASN A 72 -8.64 -24.94 -23.29
N SER A 73 -9.95 -25.18 -23.24
CA SER A 73 -10.75 -25.22 -22.01
C SER A 73 -10.36 -26.29 -20.97
N ASP A 74 -9.49 -27.24 -21.33
CA ASP A 74 -9.01 -28.37 -20.52
C ASP A 74 -7.53 -28.54 -20.83
N THR A 75 -6.68 -27.82 -20.11
CA THR A 75 -5.26 -27.65 -20.45
C THR A 75 -4.48 -28.95 -20.37
N ASP A 76 -4.79 -29.81 -19.40
CA ASP A 76 -4.08 -31.06 -19.18
C ASP A 76 -4.71 -32.29 -19.85
N GLY A 77 -5.94 -32.14 -20.36
CA GLY A 77 -6.64 -33.11 -21.19
C GLY A 77 -7.28 -34.26 -20.42
N ASP A 78 -7.64 -34.05 -19.15
CA ASP A 78 -8.23 -35.09 -18.29
C ASP A 78 -9.76 -35.19 -18.36
N GLY A 79 -10.40 -34.24 -19.05
CA GLY A 79 -11.84 -34.17 -19.26
C GLY A 79 -12.58 -33.26 -18.27
N VAL A 80 -11.88 -32.54 -17.40
CA VAL A 80 -12.42 -31.47 -16.55
C VAL A 80 -11.92 -30.12 -17.09
N SER A 81 -12.76 -29.08 -17.08
CA SER A 81 -12.32 -27.78 -17.58
C SER A 81 -11.43 -27.06 -16.56
N ASP A 82 -10.50 -26.24 -17.03
CA ASP A 82 -9.56 -25.47 -16.19
C ASP A 82 -10.32 -24.66 -15.13
N ARG A 83 -11.40 -23.97 -15.53
CA ARG A 83 -12.31 -23.28 -14.61
C ARG A 83 -12.84 -24.16 -13.49
N GLN A 84 -13.29 -25.36 -13.85
CA GLN A 84 -13.94 -26.26 -12.92
C GLN A 84 -12.94 -26.85 -11.93
N GLU A 85 -11.71 -27.11 -12.38
CA GLU A 85 -10.63 -27.55 -11.51
C GLU A 85 -10.24 -26.48 -10.49
N ILE A 86 -10.02 -25.25 -10.94
CA ILE A 86 -9.70 -24.12 -10.06
C ILE A 86 -10.81 -23.90 -9.02
N ALA A 87 -12.08 -23.95 -9.45
CA ALA A 87 -13.23 -23.83 -8.56
C ALA A 87 -13.29 -24.95 -7.49
N ASN A 88 -12.72 -26.13 -7.80
CA ASN A 88 -12.67 -27.29 -6.91
C ASN A 88 -11.32 -27.42 -6.18
N ASN A 89 -10.41 -26.45 -6.29
CA ASN A 89 -9.04 -26.51 -5.77
C ASN A 89 -8.22 -27.72 -6.29
N THR A 90 -8.45 -28.15 -7.52
CA THR A 90 -7.56 -29.09 -8.24
C THR A 90 -6.62 -28.33 -9.19
N ASP A 91 -5.51 -28.96 -9.53
CA ASP A 91 -4.43 -28.37 -10.34
C ASP A 91 -4.72 -28.55 -11.85
N PRO A 92 -5.04 -27.47 -12.59
CA PRO A 92 -5.42 -27.55 -14.01
C PRO A 92 -4.27 -27.90 -14.97
N LEU A 93 -3.07 -28.12 -14.43
CA LEU A 93 -1.89 -28.49 -15.19
C LEU A 93 -1.48 -29.96 -14.94
N LYS A 94 -2.32 -30.73 -14.23
CA LYS A 94 -1.99 -32.07 -13.72
C LYS A 94 -3.17 -33.03 -13.85
N PHE A 95 -3.09 -33.81 -14.94
CA PHE A 95 -4.06 -34.86 -15.27
C PHE A 95 -4.59 -35.60 -14.03
N GLY A 96 -5.89 -35.46 -13.77
CA GLY A 96 -6.63 -36.18 -12.74
C GLY A 96 -7.31 -35.27 -11.70
N SER A 97 -6.80 -35.27 -10.47
CA SER A 97 -7.43 -34.52 -9.37
C SER A 97 -6.38 -34.12 -8.32
N SER A 98 -5.18 -33.82 -8.81
CA SER A 98 -4.09 -33.36 -7.94
C SER A 98 -4.50 -32.04 -7.29
N SER A 99 -4.10 -31.83 -6.04
CA SER A 99 -4.47 -30.64 -5.29
C SER A 99 -3.71 -29.41 -5.82
N LEU A 100 -4.42 -28.31 -6.05
CA LEU A 100 -3.81 -27.04 -6.46
C LEU A 100 -2.81 -26.52 -5.43
N GLN A 101 -3.07 -26.77 -4.14
CA GLN A 101 -2.21 -26.34 -3.04
C GLN A 101 -0.83 -27.03 -3.05
N GLU A 102 -0.73 -28.23 -3.65
CA GLU A 102 0.53 -28.98 -3.80
C GLU A 102 1.38 -28.47 -4.97
N ASN A 103 0.83 -27.61 -5.86
CA ASN A 103 1.58 -27.00 -6.95
C ASN A 103 2.43 -25.82 -6.43
N GLU A 104 3.68 -26.10 -6.08
CA GLU A 104 4.63 -25.09 -5.56
C GLU A 104 4.88 -23.91 -6.51
N ALA A 105 4.67 -24.08 -7.82
CA ALA A 105 4.86 -23.01 -8.79
C ALA A 105 3.69 -22.02 -8.77
N LEU A 106 2.45 -22.54 -8.81
CA LEU A 106 1.23 -21.72 -8.78
C LEU A 106 0.96 -21.12 -7.41
N ASN A 107 1.21 -21.88 -6.33
CA ASN A 107 0.91 -21.44 -4.97
C ASN A 107 1.82 -20.29 -4.48
N LYS A 108 2.81 -19.85 -5.28
CA LYS A 108 3.58 -18.62 -5.03
C LYS A 108 2.82 -17.34 -5.42
N ASN A 109 1.81 -17.45 -6.28
CA ASN A 109 0.98 -16.34 -6.72
C ASN A 109 -0.10 -16.05 -5.67
N LEU A 110 -0.22 -14.80 -5.20
CA LEU A 110 -1.17 -14.43 -4.16
C LEU A 110 -2.61 -14.41 -4.67
N THR A 111 -2.82 -14.15 -5.96
CA THR A 111 -4.14 -14.28 -6.58
C THR A 111 -4.62 -15.75 -6.58
N VAL A 112 -3.73 -16.71 -6.85
CA VAL A 112 -4.03 -18.14 -6.71
C VAL A 112 -4.40 -18.48 -5.26
N GLN A 113 -3.58 -18.04 -4.29
CA GLN A 113 -3.86 -18.26 -2.86
C GLN A 113 -5.18 -17.63 -2.41
N TYR A 114 -5.52 -16.45 -2.94
CA TYR A 114 -6.78 -15.78 -2.67
C TYR A 114 -7.98 -16.61 -3.12
N PHE A 115 -7.96 -17.12 -4.36
CA PHE A 115 -9.06 -17.93 -4.86
C PHE A 115 -9.19 -19.26 -4.10
N SER A 116 -8.08 -19.91 -3.76
CA SER A 116 -8.11 -21.08 -2.88
C SER A 116 -8.71 -20.75 -1.51
N TRP A 117 -8.32 -19.63 -0.91
CA TRP A 117 -8.90 -19.17 0.36
C TRP A 117 -10.40 -18.87 0.25
N LEU A 118 -10.87 -18.26 -0.84
CA LEU A 118 -12.29 -18.01 -1.08
C LEU A 118 -13.09 -19.32 -1.14
N ALA A 119 -12.59 -20.30 -1.90
CA ALA A 119 -13.25 -21.60 -2.03
C ALA A 119 -13.34 -22.34 -0.68
N GLU A 120 -12.25 -22.32 0.09
CA GLU A 120 -12.18 -23.02 1.38
C GLU A 120 -12.94 -22.30 2.52
N SER A 121 -12.75 -20.99 2.65
CA SER A 121 -13.19 -20.23 3.83
C SER A 121 -14.53 -19.55 3.63
N LYS A 122 -14.88 -19.19 2.39
CA LYS A 122 -16.12 -18.49 2.04
C LYS A 122 -17.11 -19.38 1.28
N HIS A 123 -16.66 -20.54 0.81
CA HIS A 123 -17.41 -21.41 -0.11
C HIS A 123 -17.85 -20.66 -1.37
N ILE A 124 -16.99 -19.76 -1.85
CA ILE A 124 -17.19 -18.98 -3.07
C ILE A 124 -16.23 -19.53 -4.13
N SER A 125 -16.78 -19.97 -5.26
CA SER A 125 -16.02 -20.52 -6.40
C SER A 125 -15.87 -19.53 -7.56
N SER A 126 -16.08 -18.24 -7.31
CA SER A 126 -15.94 -17.18 -8.31
C SER A 126 -14.48 -16.83 -8.54
N GLN A 127 -14.06 -16.73 -9.81
CA GLN A 127 -12.73 -16.25 -10.21
C GLN A 127 -12.72 -14.71 -10.39
N THR A 128 -13.52 -14.01 -9.59
CA THR A 128 -13.61 -12.55 -9.57
C THR A 128 -13.01 -12.04 -8.28
N LEU A 129 -12.13 -11.05 -8.36
CA LEU A 129 -11.56 -10.42 -7.18
C LEU A 129 -12.53 -9.36 -6.66
N ASP A 130 -12.80 -9.43 -5.37
CA ASP A 130 -13.56 -8.42 -4.65
C ASP A 130 -12.64 -7.65 -3.68
N ASN A 131 -12.68 -6.32 -3.73
CA ASN A 131 -11.91 -5.39 -2.91
C ASN A 131 -11.96 -5.73 -1.43
N GLN A 132 -13.17 -5.93 -0.89
CA GLN A 132 -13.37 -6.17 0.52
C GLN A 132 -12.83 -7.55 0.89
N LEU A 133 -13.08 -8.55 0.05
CA LEU A 133 -12.59 -9.90 0.29
C LEU A 133 -11.07 -10.02 0.11
N VAL A 134 -10.46 -9.27 -0.81
CA VAL A 134 -8.99 -9.24 -0.98
C VAL A 134 -8.34 -8.59 0.23
N LYS A 135 -8.88 -7.46 0.71
CA LYS A 135 -8.43 -6.85 1.96
C LYS A 135 -8.58 -7.82 3.14
N GLU A 136 -9.74 -8.46 3.27
CA GLU A 136 -9.98 -9.45 4.32
C GLU A 136 -9.00 -10.64 4.23
N PHE A 137 -8.69 -11.12 3.02
CA PHE A 137 -7.68 -12.16 2.79
C PHE A 137 -6.30 -11.73 3.28
N ILE A 138 -5.85 -10.54 2.87
CA ILE A 138 -4.55 -9.98 3.25
C ILE A 138 -4.44 -9.87 4.78
N GLU A 139 -5.46 -9.29 5.43
CA GLU A 139 -5.51 -9.13 6.89
C GLU A 139 -5.56 -10.50 7.61
N THR A 140 -6.38 -11.43 7.12
CA THR A 140 -6.51 -12.78 7.70
C THR A 140 -5.20 -13.57 7.62
N LYS A 141 -4.43 -13.37 6.56
CA LYS A 141 -3.12 -13.97 6.36
C LYS A 141 -1.98 -13.16 6.99
N GLU A 142 -2.29 -12.05 7.66
CA GLU A 142 -1.35 -11.11 8.28
C GLU A 142 -0.28 -10.59 7.31
N LEU A 143 -0.66 -10.46 6.03
CA LEU A 143 0.25 -10.04 4.95
C LEU A 143 0.41 -8.50 4.89
N ASP A 144 -0.42 -7.76 5.62
CA ASP A 144 -0.41 -6.31 5.82
C ASP A 144 0.52 -5.84 6.95
N LYS A 145 1.06 -6.79 7.74
CA LYS A 145 1.90 -6.52 8.92
C LYS A 145 3.36 -6.86 8.63
N PRO A 146 4.09 -6.02 7.89
CA PRO A 146 5.45 -6.33 7.51
C PRO A 146 6.36 -6.35 8.75
N ILE A 147 7.26 -7.33 8.81
CA ILE A 147 8.31 -7.33 9.83
C ILE A 147 9.35 -6.27 9.45
N LEU A 148 9.64 -5.35 10.36
CA LEU A 148 10.63 -4.30 10.13
C LEU A 148 12.04 -4.88 9.95
N SER A 149 12.70 -4.48 8.87
CA SER A 149 14.08 -4.81 8.57
C SER A 149 14.96 -3.97 9.48
N PRO A 150 15.73 -4.57 10.41
CA PRO A 150 16.39 -3.80 11.45
C PRO A 150 17.52 -2.94 10.87
N VAL A 151 17.58 -1.68 11.30
CA VAL A 151 18.72 -0.77 11.06
C VAL A 151 19.38 -0.43 12.40
N PRO A 152 20.43 -1.15 12.81
CA PRO A 152 21.04 -0.99 14.12
C PRO A 152 21.66 0.39 14.33
N GLN A 153 21.54 0.97 15.53
CA GLN A 153 22.10 2.30 15.81
C GLN A 153 23.62 2.39 15.63
N ASN A 154 24.34 1.29 15.82
CA ASN A 154 25.80 1.26 15.65
C ASN A 154 26.25 1.33 14.18
N THR A 155 25.34 1.21 13.21
CA THR A 155 25.63 1.45 11.79
C THR A 155 25.40 2.90 11.38
N LEU A 156 24.81 3.71 12.26
CA LEU A 156 24.43 5.10 11.98
C LEU A 156 25.54 6.08 12.40
N ASN A 157 25.67 7.17 11.66
CA ASN A 157 26.59 8.26 11.98
C ASN A 157 25.99 9.19 13.05
N ILE A 158 25.98 8.74 14.30
CA ILE A 158 25.37 9.45 15.43
C ILE A 158 26.37 10.41 16.08
N LYS A 159 25.91 11.63 16.42
CA LYS A 159 26.65 12.60 17.23
C LYS A 159 25.82 13.15 18.38
N GLU A 160 26.45 13.29 19.54
CA GLU A 160 25.88 13.91 20.75
C GLU A 160 25.50 15.38 20.53
N SER A 161 26.29 16.12 19.77
CA SER A 161 26.02 17.52 19.44
C SER A 161 26.40 17.80 18.00
N LEU A 162 25.44 18.32 17.24
CA LEU A 162 25.62 18.72 15.85
C LEU A 162 26.03 20.21 15.79
N THR A 163 26.83 20.56 14.80
CA THR A 163 27.03 21.95 14.39
C THR A 163 25.75 22.52 13.77
N SER A 164 25.61 23.84 13.73
CA SER A 164 24.44 24.46 13.07
C SER A 164 24.33 24.10 11.58
N GLN A 165 25.45 23.77 10.92
CA GLN A 165 25.44 23.30 9.54
C GLN A 165 24.87 21.88 9.43
N GLU A 166 25.29 20.97 10.32
CA GLU A 166 24.79 19.60 10.37
C GLU A 166 23.31 19.55 10.77
N GLN A 167 22.88 20.36 11.74
CA GLN A 167 21.46 20.48 12.11
C GLN A 167 20.61 20.92 10.92
N ARG A 168 21.04 21.95 10.18
CA ARG A 168 20.34 22.39 8.97
C ARG A 168 20.31 21.31 7.89
N ALA A 169 21.41 20.59 7.70
CA ALA A 169 21.48 19.50 6.73
C ALA A 169 20.52 18.35 7.10
N TYR A 170 20.47 17.97 8.39
CA TYR A 170 19.56 16.95 8.90
C TYR A 170 18.09 17.34 8.67
N LEU A 171 17.67 18.52 9.12
CA LEU A 171 16.29 18.98 8.97
C LEU A 171 15.91 19.19 7.49
N SER A 172 16.80 19.75 6.68
CA SER A 172 16.56 19.96 5.25
C SER A 172 16.44 18.63 4.49
N ALA A 173 17.18 17.60 4.90
CA ALA A 173 17.05 16.28 4.30
C ALA A 173 15.74 15.61 4.70
N LEU A 174 15.30 15.74 5.95
CA LEU A 174 13.99 15.23 6.37
C LEU A 174 12.82 15.90 5.63
N ASP A 175 12.85 17.22 5.48
CA ASP A 175 11.83 17.97 4.73
C ASP A 175 11.87 17.69 3.21
N GLY A 176 13.08 17.59 2.65
CA GLY A 176 13.28 17.34 1.23
C GLY A 176 13.06 15.89 0.78
N THR A 177 13.12 14.93 1.70
CA THR A 177 12.92 13.51 1.38
C THR A 177 11.44 13.19 1.35
N LYS A 178 10.88 13.16 0.14
CA LYS A 178 9.49 12.76 -0.11
C LYS A 178 9.46 11.47 -0.89
N LEU A 179 8.60 10.54 -0.47
CA LEU A 179 8.25 9.40 -1.31
C LEU A 179 7.26 9.85 -2.38
N PRO A 180 7.28 9.22 -3.56
CA PRO A 180 6.37 9.58 -4.64
C PRO A 180 4.93 9.31 -4.21
N LEU A 181 4.02 10.24 -4.51
CA LEU A 181 2.59 10.04 -4.30
C LEU A 181 2.06 8.84 -5.13
N SER A 182 2.76 8.50 -6.21
CA SER A 182 2.52 7.27 -6.97
C SER A 182 2.75 5.99 -6.16
N LEU A 183 3.36 6.01 -4.97
CA LEU A 183 3.37 4.85 -4.06
C LEU A 183 1.96 4.55 -3.51
N TYR A 184 1.15 5.59 -3.33
CA TYR A 184 -0.28 5.49 -2.97
C TYR A 184 -1.14 5.05 -4.17
N LEU A 185 -0.65 5.26 -5.40
CA LEU A 185 -1.36 5.00 -6.67
C LEU A 185 -0.85 3.80 -7.44
N TYR A 186 0.30 3.23 -7.08
CA TYR A 186 0.83 1.97 -7.65
C TYR A 186 -0.16 0.80 -7.48
N THR A 187 -1.16 1.06 -6.67
CA THR A 187 -2.18 0.19 -6.16
C THR A 187 -3.55 0.82 -6.38
N GLN A 188 -3.68 1.78 -7.31
CA GLN A 188 -4.94 2.36 -7.77
C GLN A 188 -4.74 2.80 -9.22
N GLU A 189 -5.11 1.96 -10.19
CA GLU A 189 -5.07 2.33 -11.62
C GLU A 189 -6.10 3.43 -11.97
N GLU A 190 -7.04 3.73 -11.08
CA GLU A 190 -8.02 4.78 -11.31
C GLU A 190 -7.44 6.18 -11.09
N THR A 191 -6.96 6.75 -12.20
CA THR A 191 -6.81 8.20 -12.43
C THR A 191 -8.12 9.00 -12.28
N SER A 192 -9.23 8.37 -11.85
CA SER A 192 -10.55 8.99 -11.66
C SER A 192 -10.64 9.79 -10.34
N TYR A 193 -9.78 9.52 -9.34
CA TYR A 193 -9.92 10.04 -7.98
C TYR A 193 -9.09 11.29 -7.62
N ILE A 194 -8.50 12.00 -8.60
CA ILE A 194 -7.76 13.25 -8.33
C ILE A 194 -8.32 14.44 -9.11
N ASN A 195 -9.64 14.45 -9.31
CA ASN A 195 -10.37 15.59 -9.88
C ASN A 195 -10.92 16.56 -8.83
N THR A 196 -10.42 16.53 -7.60
CA THR A 196 -10.65 17.63 -6.65
C THR A 196 -9.68 18.79 -6.85
N GLU A 197 -8.51 18.60 -7.49
CA GLU A 197 -7.51 19.68 -7.67
C GLU A 197 -6.71 19.73 -9.01
N ASN A 198 -7.05 18.99 -10.08
CA ASN A 198 -6.27 18.94 -11.33
C ASN A 198 -4.80 18.46 -11.13
N ILE A 199 -4.53 17.54 -10.20
CA ILE A 199 -3.19 16.98 -10.03
C ILE A 199 -3.05 15.75 -10.93
N SER A 200 -2.41 15.94 -12.08
CA SER A 200 -2.04 14.84 -12.98
C SER A 200 -0.81 14.12 -12.41
N ILE A 201 -1.01 12.93 -11.82
CA ILE A 201 0.10 12.11 -11.33
C ILE A 201 0.50 11.11 -12.40
N ALA A 202 1.77 11.13 -12.80
CA ALA A 202 2.29 10.13 -13.71
C ALA A 202 2.30 8.75 -13.02
N PRO A 203 1.72 7.70 -13.63
CA PRO A 203 1.82 6.35 -13.08
C PRO A 203 3.30 5.95 -13.05
N MET A 204 3.76 5.45 -11.91
CA MET A 204 5.11 4.88 -11.77
C MET A 204 5.04 3.37 -11.85
N ASN A 205 5.93 2.76 -12.61
CA ASN A 205 6.11 1.31 -12.57
C ASN A 205 6.90 0.88 -11.31
N LEU A 206 6.92 -0.42 -11.04
CA LEU A 206 7.57 -0.97 -9.84
C LEU A 206 9.05 -0.59 -9.72
N GLN A 207 9.77 -0.56 -10.85
CA GLN A 207 11.19 -0.21 -10.86
C GLN A 207 11.43 1.26 -10.48
N GLU A 208 10.53 2.15 -10.90
CA GLU A 208 10.58 3.57 -10.56
C GLU A 208 10.30 3.78 -9.07
N LEU A 209 9.35 3.03 -8.50
CA LEU A 209 9.05 3.09 -7.05
C LEU A 209 10.19 2.55 -6.20
N ILE A 210 10.76 1.40 -6.60
CA ILE A 210 11.97 0.85 -5.96
C ILE A 210 13.08 1.89 -6.00
N THR A 211 13.27 2.56 -7.13
CA THR A 211 14.28 3.63 -7.27
C THR A 211 14.02 4.79 -6.32
N ALA A 212 12.77 5.24 -6.20
CA ALA A 212 12.41 6.37 -5.35
C ALA A 212 12.53 6.05 -3.84
N VAL A 213 12.06 4.88 -3.41
CA VAL A 213 12.22 4.41 -2.02
C VAL A 213 13.71 4.23 -1.68
N ASN A 214 14.50 3.70 -2.61
CA ASN A 214 15.95 3.59 -2.44
C ASN A 214 16.62 4.96 -2.30
N ALA A 215 16.25 5.93 -3.13
CA ALA A 215 16.81 7.28 -3.05
C ALA A 215 16.52 7.91 -1.68
N ALA A 216 15.27 7.79 -1.20
CA ALA A 216 14.89 8.25 0.13
C ALA A 216 15.72 7.57 1.24
N TYR A 217 15.86 6.24 1.19
CA TYR A 217 16.70 5.50 2.14
C TYR A 217 18.14 6.01 2.13
N THR A 218 18.77 6.10 0.95
CA THR A 218 20.17 6.54 0.82
C THR A 218 20.38 7.97 1.30
N THR A 219 19.44 8.88 1.03
CA THR A 219 19.50 10.27 1.52
C THR A 219 19.49 10.31 3.05
N LEU A 220 18.60 9.56 3.70
CA LEU A 220 18.49 9.56 5.16
C LEU A 220 19.62 8.79 5.86
N ASP A 221 20.11 7.70 5.27
CA ASP A 221 21.20 6.87 5.81
C ASP A 221 22.54 7.63 5.79
N GLY A 222 22.73 8.53 4.83
CA GLY A 222 23.95 9.34 4.70
C GLY A 222 24.09 10.52 5.67
N LEU A 223 23.11 10.75 6.56
CA LEU A 223 23.09 11.92 7.45
C LEU A 223 23.95 11.74 8.70
N VAL A 224 24.41 12.86 9.26
CA VAL A 224 24.85 12.94 10.65
C VAL A 224 23.59 13.08 11.52
N ILE A 225 23.39 12.16 12.46
CA ILE A 225 22.14 12.02 13.20
C ILE A 225 22.33 12.51 14.64
N PRO A 226 21.45 13.38 15.17
CA PRO A 226 21.45 13.73 16.60
C PRO A 226 21.20 12.50 17.47
N ALA A 227 21.96 12.34 18.56
CA ALA A 227 21.79 11.23 19.51
C ALA A 227 20.34 11.08 19.99
N ASP A 228 19.69 12.20 20.33
CA ASP A 228 18.28 12.23 20.80
C ASP A 228 17.27 11.74 19.74
N ASN A 229 17.61 11.81 18.45
CA ASN A 229 16.77 11.37 17.34
C ASN A 229 17.15 10.00 16.77
N SER A 230 18.24 9.40 17.25
CA SER A 230 18.82 8.19 16.67
C SER A 230 17.87 6.98 16.64
N GLN A 231 16.98 6.85 17.62
CA GLN A 231 15.98 5.76 17.68
C GLN A 231 14.91 5.95 16.61
N GLN A 232 14.34 7.14 16.52
CA GLN A 232 13.32 7.46 15.53
C GLN A 232 13.89 7.39 14.09
N HIS A 233 15.12 7.85 13.90
CA HIS A 233 15.79 7.78 12.60
C HIS A 233 16.04 6.34 12.14
N SER A 234 16.49 5.48 13.07
CA SER A 234 16.63 4.04 12.84
C SER A 234 15.29 3.39 12.45
N LEU A 235 14.19 3.79 13.08
CA LEU A 235 12.84 3.31 12.73
C LEU A 235 12.44 3.71 11.29
N TRP A 236 12.64 4.98 10.91
CA TRP A 236 12.35 5.45 9.55
C TRP A 236 13.15 4.69 8.49
N LEU A 237 14.45 4.47 8.73
CA LEU A 237 15.29 3.68 7.82
C LEU A 237 14.82 2.22 7.76
N SER A 238 14.40 1.65 8.89
CA SER A 238 13.86 0.29 8.95
C SER A 238 12.58 0.15 8.13
N GLN A 239 11.67 1.13 8.21
CA GLN A 239 10.42 1.17 7.43
C GLN A 239 10.72 1.31 5.92
N LEU A 240 11.60 2.22 5.52
CA LEU A 240 12.02 2.39 4.12
C LEU A 240 12.69 1.13 3.56
N LEU A 241 13.55 0.48 4.36
CA LEU A 241 14.22 -0.75 3.97
C LEU A 241 13.22 -1.90 3.80
N THR A 242 12.27 -2.04 4.72
CA THR A 242 11.18 -3.02 4.61
C THR A 242 10.34 -2.78 3.37
N LEU A 243 9.89 -1.55 3.13
CA LEU A 243 9.12 -1.20 1.95
C LEU A 243 9.88 -1.53 0.66
N LYS A 244 11.18 -1.19 0.59
CA LYS A 244 12.05 -1.56 -0.53
C LYS A 244 12.07 -3.07 -0.75
N ASN A 245 12.27 -3.86 0.31
CA ASN A 245 12.34 -5.31 0.22
C ASN A 245 11.02 -5.92 -0.26
N GLU A 246 9.89 -5.38 0.19
CA GLU A 246 8.56 -5.77 -0.26
C GLU A 246 8.35 -5.46 -1.75
N LEU A 247 8.71 -4.26 -2.21
CA LEU A 247 8.62 -3.88 -3.62
C LEU A 247 9.52 -4.75 -4.51
N VAL A 248 10.75 -5.04 -4.07
CA VAL A 248 11.67 -5.94 -4.79
C VAL A 248 11.11 -7.36 -4.84
N THR A 249 10.50 -7.84 -3.75
CA THR A 249 9.84 -9.15 -3.72
C THR A 249 8.71 -9.17 -4.75
N ALA A 250 7.86 -8.15 -4.75
CA ALA A 250 6.76 -8.04 -5.70
C ALA A 250 7.23 -8.05 -7.17
N GLN A 251 8.40 -7.43 -7.44
CA GLN A 251 8.97 -7.37 -8.79
C GLN A 251 9.42 -8.74 -9.29
N ASN A 252 9.93 -9.57 -8.38
CA ASN A 252 10.55 -10.85 -8.72
C ASN A 252 9.55 -12.02 -8.72
N THR A 253 8.42 -11.92 -8.02
CA THR A 253 7.44 -13.01 -7.93
C THR A 253 6.39 -12.94 -9.02
N SER A 254 5.63 -11.85 -9.08
CA SER A 254 4.57 -11.66 -10.08
C SER A 254 4.22 -10.17 -10.19
N PRO A 255 4.93 -9.39 -11.01
CA PRO A 255 4.80 -7.92 -11.05
C PRO A 255 3.41 -7.42 -11.48
N ASN A 256 2.58 -8.32 -12.02
CA ASN A 256 1.20 -8.05 -12.45
C ASN A 256 0.15 -8.79 -11.61
N ASP A 257 0.52 -9.44 -10.50
CA ASP A 257 -0.44 -10.09 -9.60
C ASP A 257 -1.30 -9.01 -8.91
N PRO A 258 -2.62 -8.98 -9.17
CA PRO A 258 -3.49 -7.93 -8.66
C PRO A 258 -3.65 -7.98 -7.12
N VAL A 259 -3.63 -9.16 -6.50
CA VAL A 259 -3.66 -9.27 -5.02
C VAL A 259 -2.33 -8.82 -4.42
N LEU A 260 -1.21 -9.08 -5.09
CA LEU A 260 0.10 -8.60 -4.66
C LEU A 260 0.21 -7.06 -4.70
N LYS A 261 -0.33 -6.41 -5.74
CA LYS A 261 -0.43 -4.94 -5.79
C LYS A 261 -1.18 -4.41 -4.57
N GLU A 262 -2.33 -4.99 -4.24
CA GLU A 262 -3.13 -4.57 -3.10
C GLU A 262 -2.44 -4.83 -1.75
N LYS A 263 -1.72 -5.97 -1.61
CA LYS A 263 -0.86 -6.23 -0.44
C LYS A 263 0.19 -5.14 -0.28
N THR A 264 0.90 -4.79 -1.36
CA THR A 264 1.91 -3.73 -1.34
C THR A 264 1.31 -2.38 -0.92
N ARG A 265 0.06 -2.09 -1.29
CA ARG A 265 -0.67 -0.89 -0.85
C ARG A 265 -0.78 -0.83 0.66
N LEU A 266 -1.38 -1.88 1.21
CA LEU A 266 -1.68 -1.97 2.63
C LEU A 266 -0.40 -1.95 3.45
N VAL A 267 0.65 -2.62 2.99
CA VAL A 267 1.99 -2.54 3.59
C VAL A 267 2.53 -1.10 3.57
N ALA A 268 2.44 -0.39 2.45
CA ALA A 268 2.88 0.99 2.36
C ALA A 268 2.07 1.92 3.28
N GLU A 269 0.75 1.71 3.37
CA GLU A 269 -0.13 2.44 4.29
C GLU A 269 0.25 2.19 5.76
N THR A 270 0.37 0.94 6.17
CA THR A 270 0.80 0.55 7.53
C THR A 270 2.13 1.20 7.90
N LEU A 271 3.10 1.22 6.98
CA LEU A 271 4.40 1.87 7.22
C LEU A 271 4.30 3.39 7.22
N SER A 272 3.36 3.96 6.47
CA SER A 272 3.19 5.42 6.32
C SER A 272 2.55 6.11 7.51
N GLU A 273 1.63 5.46 8.23
CA GLU A 273 0.99 6.04 9.42
C GLU A 273 1.99 6.40 10.53
N GLU A 274 3.20 5.83 10.48
CA GLU A 274 4.32 6.09 11.41
C GLU A 274 5.47 6.92 10.79
N LEU A 275 5.43 7.19 9.47
CA LEU A 275 6.45 7.95 8.73
C LEU A 275 6.05 9.42 8.59
N LEU A 276 6.75 10.31 9.30
CA LEU A 276 6.53 11.76 9.20
C LEU A 276 6.71 12.40 7.80
N PRO A 277 7.37 11.82 6.79
CA PRO A 277 7.31 12.39 5.42
C PRO A 277 6.17 11.84 4.55
N PHE A 278 5.31 10.93 5.02
CA PHE A 278 4.24 10.31 4.24
C PHE A 278 2.85 10.65 4.78
N ASN A 279 2.54 11.93 4.95
CA ASN A 279 1.16 12.36 5.11
C ASN A 279 0.65 12.95 3.78
N PRO A 280 -0.17 12.22 3.00
CA PRO A 280 -0.72 12.72 1.74
C PRO A 280 -1.74 13.86 1.94
N ASP A 281 -2.29 14.02 3.15
CA ASP A 281 -3.17 15.13 3.54
C ASP A 281 -2.40 16.32 4.15
N ALA A 282 -1.07 16.27 4.21
CA ALA A 282 -0.27 17.35 4.78
C ALA A 282 -0.07 18.51 3.80
N ASP A 283 -1.11 19.32 3.64
CA ASP A 283 -0.96 20.78 3.65
C ASP A 283 -0.63 21.31 5.07
N VAL A 284 -0.48 20.41 6.04
CA VAL A 284 -0.04 20.70 7.40
C VAL A 284 1.48 20.85 7.40
N PHE A 285 1.90 22.10 7.26
CA PHE A 285 3.23 22.59 7.56
C PHE A 285 3.85 21.89 8.76
N TRP A 286 5.12 21.48 8.60
CA TRP A 286 6.09 21.31 9.67
C TRP A 286 5.84 22.37 10.76
N ASP A 287 5.50 21.97 11.98
CA ASP A 287 5.50 22.87 13.15
C ASP A 287 6.90 22.79 13.80
N PRO A 288 7.77 23.79 13.59
CA PRO A 288 9.11 23.79 14.17
C PRO A 288 9.09 24.01 15.69
N GLU A 289 7.97 24.46 16.27
CA GLU A 289 7.84 24.72 17.71
C GLU A 289 7.63 23.43 18.53
N ALA A 290 7.17 22.35 17.90
CA ALA A 290 7.04 21.04 18.56
C ALA A 290 8.39 20.44 18.97
N PHE A 291 9.50 20.87 18.36
CA PHE A 291 10.85 20.41 18.66
C PHE A 291 11.55 21.15 19.81
N ASN A 292 10.97 22.27 20.28
CA ASN A 292 11.59 23.15 21.28
C ASN A 292 10.91 23.08 22.66
N LYS A 293 10.22 21.98 22.98
CA LYS A 293 9.67 21.72 24.32
C LYS A 293 10.25 20.47 24.94
#